data_AF-A0A957DMG9-F1
#
_entry.id   AF-A0A957DMG9-F1
#
_cell.length_a   1.000
_cell.length_b   1.000
_cell.length_c   1.000
_cell.angle_alpha   90.00
_cell.angle_beta   90.00
_cell.angle_gamma   90.00
#
_symmetry.space_group_name_H-M   'P 1'
#
loop_
_entity.id
_entity.type
_entity.pdbx_description
1 polymer ?
#
loop_
_entity_poly.entity_id
_entity_poly.type
_entity_poly.pdbx_seq_one_letter_code
_entity_poly.pdbx_strand_id
1 'polypeptide(L)'
;MGNPRSEAWRPSDCSNCPVPDILHVNSNPNLVLEASIEKGFLGFNRRVTVRAFCSKHLIDVDKPQVGCPECAREKPGLPNLFDNLDK
;
A
#
# COMPACT_ATOMS: atom_id res chain seq x y z
N MET A 1 -20.02 -4.09 -6.14
CA MET A 1 -20.02 -2.96 -5.20
C MET A 1 -18.62 -2.38 -5.17
N GLY A 2 -18.46 -1.09 -5.47
CA GLY A 2 -17.17 -0.39 -5.42
C GLY A 2 -17.13 0.59 -4.25
N ASN A 3 -15.95 1.16 -3.97
CA ASN A 3 -15.80 2.22 -2.97
C ASN A 3 -16.74 3.40 -3.31
N PRO A 4 -17.72 3.76 -2.45
CA PRO A 4 -18.68 4.83 -2.74
C PRO A 4 -18.03 6.22 -2.77
N ARG A 5 -16.81 6.35 -2.23
CA ARG A 5 -15.99 7.57 -2.30
C ARG A 5 -15.14 7.65 -3.57
N SER A 6 -15.20 6.64 -4.44
CA SER A 6 -14.49 6.57 -5.71
C SER A 6 -15.45 6.84 -6.87
N GLU A 7 -14.94 7.48 -7.92
CA GLU A 7 -15.61 7.41 -9.21
C GLU A 7 -15.65 5.98 -9.75
N ALA A 8 -16.56 5.73 -10.69
CA ALA A 8 -16.59 4.47 -11.42
C ALA A 8 -15.26 4.25 -12.17
N TRP A 9 -14.72 3.04 -12.04
CA TRP A 9 -13.49 2.62 -12.69
C TRP A 9 -13.67 2.48 -14.20
N ARG A 10 -12.61 2.80 -14.94
CA ARG A 10 -12.49 2.61 -16.40
C ARG A 10 -11.20 1.85 -16.68
N PRO A 11 -11.10 1.11 -17.80
CA PRO A 11 -9.85 0.45 -18.20
C PRO A 11 -8.64 1.41 -18.27
N SER A 12 -8.87 2.67 -18.65
CA SER A 12 -7.84 3.71 -18.68
C SER A 12 -7.26 4.07 -17.31
N ASP A 13 -7.98 3.82 -16.22
CA ASP A 13 -7.49 4.10 -14.87
C ASP A 13 -6.42 3.06 -14.44
N CYS A 14 -6.41 1.88 -15.06
CA CYS A 14 -5.46 0.81 -14.75
C CYS A 14 -4.06 1.04 -15.33
N SER A 15 -3.93 1.76 -16.45
CA SER A 15 -2.65 1.92 -17.16
C SER A 15 -1.56 2.63 -16.35
N ASN A 16 -1.97 3.46 -15.39
CA ASN A 16 -1.08 4.17 -14.47
C ASN A 16 -1.46 3.90 -13.00
N CYS A 17 -2.09 2.77 -12.71
CA CYS A 17 -2.49 2.42 -11.34
C CYS A 17 -1.24 2.07 -10.51
N PRO A 18 -1.01 2.71 -9.36
CA PRO A 18 0.19 2.47 -8.55
C PRO A 18 0.09 1.21 -7.67
N VAL A 19 -1.07 0.56 -7.60
CA VAL A 19 -1.31 -0.61 -6.72
C VAL A 19 -0.34 -1.76 -7.01
N PRO A 20 -0.11 -2.19 -8.27
CA PRO A 20 0.82 -3.29 -8.55
C PRO A 20 2.24 -2.98 -8.07
N ASP A 21 2.73 -1.76 -8.26
CA ASP A 21 4.07 -1.35 -7.83
C ASP A 21 4.21 -1.39 -6.31
N ILE A 22 3.21 -0.88 -5.58
CA ILE A 22 3.18 -0.93 -4.11
C ILE A 22 3.21 -2.37 -3.61
N LEU A 23 2.37 -3.24 -4.18
CA LEU A 23 2.30 -4.65 -3.77
C LEU A 23 3.58 -5.41 -4.13
N HIS A 24 4.21 -5.08 -5.25
CA HIS A 24 5.44 -5.74 -5.68
C HIS A 24 6.60 -5.50 -4.71
N VAL A 25 6.74 -4.28 -4.19
CA VAL A 25 7.80 -3.92 -3.24
C VAL A 25 7.47 -4.25 -1.78
N ASN A 26 6.23 -4.68 -1.49
CA ASN A 26 5.77 -4.93 -0.14
C ASN A 26 5.15 -6.32 0.04
N SER A 27 5.83 -7.19 0.80
CA SER A 27 5.33 -8.54 1.10
C SER A 27 4.59 -8.64 2.44
N ASN A 28 4.12 -7.52 3.02
CA ASN A 28 3.43 -7.53 4.31
C ASN A 28 1.92 -7.85 4.12
N PRO A 29 1.43 -9.02 4.59
CA PRO A 29 0.01 -9.37 4.45
C PRO A 29 -0.93 -8.46 5.25
N ASN A 30 -0.39 -7.68 6.19
CA ASN A 30 -1.16 -6.73 6.99
C ASN A 30 -1.28 -5.34 6.34
N LEU A 31 -0.67 -5.11 5.17
CA LEU A 31 -0.81 -3.86 4.44
C LEU A 31 -2.07 -3.91 3.57
N VAL A 32 -3.08 -3.13 3.95
CA VAL A 32 -4.34 -2.99 3.21
C VAL A 32 -4.28 -1.73 2.38
N LEU A 33 -4.61 -1.84 1.09
CA LEU A 33 -4.65 -0.72 0.15
C LEU A 33 -6.10 -0.40 -0.24
N GLU A 34 -6.52 0.85 -0.05
CA GLU A 34 -7.77 1.38 -0.58
C GLU A 34 -7.47 2.27 -1.79
N ALA A 35 -7.81 1.81 -2.99
CA ALA A 35 -7.70 2.58 -4.22
C ALA A 35 -9.01 3.35 -4.50
N SER A 36 -8.89 4.61 -4.87
CA SER A 36 -10.00 5.47 -5.28
C SER A 36 -9.65 6.22 -6.55
N ILE A 37 -10.65 6.50 -7.39
CA ILE A 37 -10.47 7.38 -8.54
C ILE A 37 -10.91 8.80 -8.18
N GLU A 38 -9.97 9.72 -8.25
CA GLU A 38 -10.21 11.15 -8.08
C GLU A 38 -10.33 11.85 -9.43
N LYS A 39 -11.30 12.76 -9.57
CA LYS A 39 -11.37 13.69 -10.70
C LYS A 39 -10.42 14.85 -10.43
N GLY A 40 -9.65 15.24 -11.44
CA GLY A 40 -8.99 16.54 -11.45
C GLY A 40 -9.96 17.66 -11.82
N PHE A 41 -9.40 18.82 -12.14
CA PHE A 41 -10.18 20.02 -12.44
C PHE A 41 -11.10 19.82 -13.65
N LEU A 42 -12.38 20.19 -13.52
CA LEU A 42 -13.43 20.03 -14.53
C LEU A 42 -13.56 18.61 -15.13
N GLY A 43 -13.16 17.58 -14.38
CA GLY A 43 -13.23 16.19 -14.83
C GLY A 43 -12.06 15.72 -15.70
N PHE A 44 -11.09 16.59 -15.98
CA PHE A 44 -9.81 16.22 -16.59
C PHE A 44 -8.86 15.61 -15.54
N ASN A 45 -7.79 14.95 -15.99
CA ASN A 45 -6.75 14.37 -15.13
C ASN A 45 -7.29 13.45 -14.03
N ARG A 46 -8.12 12.47 -14.42
CA ARG A 46 -8.48 11.37 -13.54
C ARG A 46 -7.22 10.64 -13.09
N ARG A 47 -7.15 10.32 -11.80
CA ARG A 47 -6.01 9.59 -11.23
C ARG A 47 -6.48 8.59 -10.19
N VAL A 48 -5.75 7.49 -10.08
CA VAL A 48 -5.89 6.54 -8.97
C VAL A 48 -5.11 7.10 -7.79
N THR A 49 -5.78 7.30 -6.66
CA THR A 49 -5.13 7.57 -5.37
C THR A 49 -5.25 6.34 -4.47
N VAL A 50 -4.22 6.10 -3.67
CA VAL A 50 -4.15 4.93 -2.79
C VAL A 50 -3.92 5.39 -1.36
N ARG A 51 -4.81 4.99 -0.46
CA ARG A 51 -4.59 5.04 0.98
C ARG A 51 -4.10 3.68 1.45
N ALA A 52 -3.16 3.68 2.38
CA ALA A 52 -2.62 2.45 2.94
C ALA A 52 -2.80 2.42 4.45
N PHE A 53 -3.15 1.25 4.96
CA PHE A 53 -3.45 1.03 6.38
C PHE A 53 -2.85 -0.29 6.83
N CYS A 54 -2.28 -0.33 8.03
CA CYS A 54 -1.82 -1.57 8.63
C CYS A 54 -2.94 -2.19 9.47
N SER A 55 -3.48 -3.33 9.05
CA SER A 55 -4.54 -4.03 9.79
C SER A 55 -4.09 -4.60 11.14
N LYS A 56 -2.78 -4.84 11.32
CA LYS A 56 -2.22 -5.37 12.56
C LYS A 56 -2.05 -4.29 13.64
N HIS A 57 -1.46 -3.16 13.27
CA HIS A 57 -1.13 -2.07 14.20
C HIS A 57 -2.17 -0.96 14.23
N LEU A 58 -3.16 -1.02 13.33
CA LEU A 58 -4.27 -0.09 13.21
C LEU A 58 -3.83 1.37 12.96
N ILE A 59 -2.82 1.54 12.10
CA ILE A 59 -2.28 2.85 11.73
C ILE A 59 -2.33 3.09 10.22
N ASP A 60 -2.46 4.36 9.83
CA ASP A 60 -2.23 4.79 8.46
C ASP A 60 -0.75 4.61 8.09
N VAL A 61 -0.49 4.27 6.82
CA VAL A 61 0.86 4.07 6.27
C VAL A 61 1.12 5.14 5.21
N ASP A 62 1.84 6.19 5.58
CA ASP A 62 2.11 7.34 4.70
C ASP A 62 2.91 7.00 3.44
N LYS A 63 3.81 6.01 3.55
CA LYS A 63 4.68 5.56 2.46
C LYS A 63 4.40 4.08 2.17
N PRO A 64 3.35 3.76 1.39
CA PRO A 64 2.95 2.38 1.12
C PRO A 64 4.08 1.54 0.51
N GLN A 65 4.94 2.14 -0.32
CA GLN A 65 6.12 1.49 -0.89
C GLN A 65 7.18 1.07 0.15
N VAL A 66 7.16 1.64 1.36
CA VAL A 66 8.04 1.25 2.48
C VAL A 66 7.33 0.28 3.42
N GLY A 67 6.03 0.47 3.63
CA GLY A 67 5.20 -0.35 4.51
C GLY A 67 5.10 0.17 5.94
N CYS A 68 4.48 -0.64 6.80
CA CYS A 68 4.24 -0.30 8.21
C CYS A 68 5.55 -0.26 9.02
N PRO A 69 5.87 0.85 9.71
CA PRO A 69 7.09 0.97 10.51
C PRO A 69 7.09 0.04 11.74
N GLU A 70 5.92 -0.26 12.32
CA GLU A 70 5.82 -1.18 13.46
C GLU A 70 6.08 -2.64 13.02
N CYS A 71 5.48 -3.08 11.92
CA CYS A 71 5.80 -4.39 11.35
C CYS A 71 7.28 -4.54 11.02
N ALA A 72 7.94 -3.46 10.59
CA ALA A 72 9.37 -3.49 10.31
C ALA A 72 10.21 -3.68 11.58
N ARG A 73 9.84 -3.04 12.69
CA ARG A 73 10.52 -3.19 14.00
C ARG A 73 10.42 -4.59 14.59
N GLU A 74 9.33 -5.30 14.31
CA GLU A 74 9.10 -6.66 14.82
C GLU A 74 9.92 -7.74 14.10
N LYS A 75 10.47 -7.43 12.92
CA LYS A 75 11.31 -8.38 12.18
C LYS A 75 12.73 -8.38 12.73
N PRO A 76 13.35 -9.55 12.95
CA PRO A 76 14.75 -9.61 13.33
C PRO A 76 15.59 -8.93 12.25
N GLY A 77 16.38 -7.95 12.65
CA GLY A 77 17.37 -7.34 11.77
C GLY A 77 18.48 -8.33 11.42
N LEU A 78 19.30 -7.99 10.42
CA LEU A 78 20.48 -8.77 10.03
C LEU A 78 21.38 -9.20 11.20
N PRO A 79 21.63 -8.38 12.24
CA PRO A 79 22.46 -8.81 13.37
C PRO A 79 21.89 -10.04 14.08
N ASN A 80 20.57 -10.06 14.32
CA ASN A 80 19.92 -11.14 15.07
C ASN A 80 19.66 -12.39 14.21
N LEU A 81 19.95 -12.34 12.90
CA LEU A 81 19.70 -13.44 11.98
C LEU A 81 20.72 -14.59 12.17
N PHE A 82 21.93 -14.27 12.62
CA PHE A 82 23.03 -15.24 12.77
C PHE A 82 23.16 -15.82 14.19
N ASP A 83 22.43 -15.26 15.18
CA ASP A 83 22.48 -15.69 16.60
C ASP A 83 22.14 -17.19 16.81
N ASN A 84 21.49 -17.84 15.84
CA ASN A 84 21.12 -19.25 15.87
C ASN A 84 21.89 -20.12 14.86
N LEU A 85 22.83 -19.54 14.10
CA LEU A 85 23.69 -20.28 13.16
C LEU A 85 25.02 -20.68 13.80
N ASP A 86 25.42 -20.04 14.90
CA ASP A 86 26.65 -20.33 15.65
C ASP A 86 26.44 -21.35 16.79
N LYS A 87 25.32 -22.08 16.79
CA LYS A 87 24.98 -23.13 17.78
C LYS A 87 25.07 -24.53 17.19
#